data_AF-A0A6V2GI62-F1
#
_entry.id   AF-A0A6V2GI62-F1
#
_cell.length_a   1.000
_cell.length_b   1.000
_cell.length_c   1.000
_cell.angle_alpha   90.00
_cell.angle_beta   90.00
_cell.angle_gamma   90.00
#
_symmetry.space_group_name_H-M   'P 1'
#
loop_
_entity.id
_entity.type
_entity.pdbx_description
1 polymer ?
#
loop_
_entity_poly.entity_id
_entity_poly.type
_entity_poly.pdbx_seq_one_letter_code
_entity_poly.pdbx_strand_id
1 'polypeptide(L)'
;MGNLNVVARKIGSFMEVTSDDGAIKRELATGDRVSLRRIFVQLDDIVSVSCKNDDNDVVMTLKNGVEYLFDELDEPDEVYRAICRYIAQDEYEDPE
;
A
#
# COMPACT_ATOMS: atom_id res chain seq x y z
N MET A 1 -12.75 -16.83 3.33
CA MET A 1 -11.77 -15.84 2.86
C MET A 1 -12.60 -14.62 2.53
N GLY A 2 -12.46 -13.56 3.34
CA GLY A 2 -13.08 -12.28 3.03
C GLY A 2 -12.57 -11.79 1.68
N ASN A 3 -13.40 -11.07 0.94
CA ASN A 3 -12.89 -10.36 -0.22
C ASN A 3 -12.06 -9.20 0.31
N LEU A 4 -10.81 -9.08 -0.12
CA LEU A 4 -10.04 -7.87 0.14
C LEU A 4 -10.44 -6.83 -0.91
N ASN A 5 -10.82 -5.64 -0.48
CA ASN A 5 -11.08 -4.52 -1.38
C ASN A 5 -9.78 -3.91 -1.95
N VAL A 6 -8.64 -4.18 -1.33
CA VAL A 6 -7.30 -3.85 -1.84
C VAL A 6 -6.44 -5.11 -1.97
N VAL A 7 -5.83 -5.28 -3.14
CA VAL A 7 -4.92 -6.40 -3.43
C VAL A 7 -3.54 -5.85 -3.80
N ALA A 8 -2.50 -6.32 -3.11
CA ALA A 8 -1.11 -6.00 -3.39
C ALA A 8 -0.36 -7.20 -3.99
N ARG A 9 0.50 -6.96 -4.98
CA ARG A 9 1.29 -7.98 -5.66
C ARG A 9 2.71 -7.46 -5.98
N LYS A 10 3.74 -8.23 -5.62
CA LYS A 10 5.14 -7.96 -6.05
C LYS A 10 5.34 -8.32 -7.53
N ILE A 11 6.00 -7.44 -8.27
CA ILE A 11 6.39 -7.56 -9.69
C ILE A 11 7.82 -7.04 -9.83
N GLY A 12 8.82 -7.92 -9.66
CA GLY A 12 10.23 -7.51 -9.60
C GLY A 12 10.46 -6.52 -8.45
N SER A 13 11.14 -5.41 -8.72
CA SER A 13 11.38 -4.31 -7.76
C SER A 13 10.17 -3.40 -7.53
N PHE A 14 9.02 -3.70 -8.14
CA PHE A 14 7.79 -2.94 -7.99
C PHE A 14 6.73 -3.72 -7.21
N MET A 15 5.81 -2.99 -6.60
CA MET A 15 4.56 -3.50 -6.08
C MET A 15 3.40 -2.86 -6.85
N GLU A 16 2.52 -3.71 -7.40
CA GLU A 16 1.22 -3.30 -7.92
C GLU A 16 0.20 -3.38 -6.79
N VAL A 17 -0.57 -2.31 -6.58
CA VAL A 17 -1.71 -2.30 -5.66
C VAL A 17 -2.96 -1.92 -6.46
N THR A 18 -4.01 -2.72 -6.35
CA THR A 18 -5.27 -2.55 -7.08
C THR A 18 -6.47 -2.55 -6.15
N SER A 19 -7.48 -1.74 -6.49
CA SER A 19 -8.79 -1.70 -5.85
C SER A 19 -9.85 -1.45 -6.93
N ASP A 20 -10.99 -2.14 -6.78
CA ASP A 20 -12.14 -2.01 -7.69
C ASP A 20 -13.18 -0.99 -7.19
N ASP A 21 -13.09 -0.58 -5.92
CA ASP A 21 -14.02 0.33 -5.24
C ASP A 21 -13.46 1.75 -5.00
N GLY A 22 -12.18 1.99 -5.32
CA GLY A 22 -11.55 3.29 -5.12
C GLY A 22 -11.01 3.53 -3.70
N ALA A 23 -10.82 2.46 -2.93
CA ALA A 23 -10.18 2.45 -1.61
C ALA A 23 -8.73 2.95 -1.63
N ILE A 24 -8.06 2.96 -2.78
CA ILE A 24 -6.73 3.57 -2.91
C ILE A 24 -6.91 5.07 -3.15
N LYS A 25 -6.44 5.90 -2.22
CA LYS A 25 -6.47 7.36 -2.32
C LYS A 25 -5.05 7.92 -2.27
N ARG A 26 -4.76 8.90 -3.11
CA ARG A 26 -3.52 9.69 -3.04
C ARG A 26 -3.81 11.05 -2.43
N GLU A 27 -3.00 11.45 -1.46
CA GLU A 27 -3.04 12.81 -0.93
C GLU A 27 -2.31 13.79 -1.88
N LEU A 28 -3.00 14.88 -2.23
CA LEU A 28 -2.45 15.97 -3.04
C LEU A 28 -1.87 17.05 -2.14
N ALA A 29 -0.96 17.86 -2.69
CA ALA A 29 -0.40 19.01 -1.97
C ALA A 29 -1.45 20.06 -1.55
N THR A 30 -2.66 20.01 -2.12
CA THR A 30 -3.80 20.86 -1.74
C THR A 30 -4.52 20.38 -0.48
N GLY A 31 -4.22 19.17 0.01
CA GLY A 31 -4.97 18.47 1.05
C GLY A 31 -6.16 17.67 0.52
N ASP A 32 -6.45 17.75 -0.79
CA ASP A 32 -7.48 16.92 -1.43
C ASP A 32 -6.99 15.49 -1.61
N ARG A 33 -7.94 14.54 -1.66
CA ARG A 33 -7.67 13.13 -1.95
C ARG A 33 -8.28 12.73 -3.28
N VAL A 34 -7.51 12.00 -4.08
CA VAL A 34 -7.98 11.44 -5.36
C VAL A 34 -7.99 9.92 -5.26
N SER A 35 -9.15 9.30 -5.51
CA SER A 35 -9.27 7.84 -5.62
C SER A 35 -8.62 7.33 -6.90
N LEU A 36 -7.89 6.24 -6.75
CA LEU A 36 -7.14 5.54 -7.78
C LEU A 36 -7.61 4.08 -7.81
N ARG A 37 -7.62 3.49 -9.00
CA ARG A 37 -7.90 2.05 -9.14
C ARG A 37 -6.65 1.19 -9.04
N ARG A 38 -5.49 1.79 -9.31
CA ARG A 38 -4.22 1.09 -9.43
C ARG A 38 -3.06 2.04 -9.19
N ILE A 39 -2.07 1.56 -8.46
CA ILE A 39 -0.75 2.20 -8.34
C ILE A 39 0.35 1.17 -8.58
N PHE A 40 1.47 1.64 -9.11
CA PHE A 40 2.73 0.91 -9.15
C PHE A 40 3.74 1.73 -8.37
N VAL A 41 4.36 1.12 -7.36
CA VAL A 41 5.36 1.76 -6.51
C VAL A 41 6.64 0.93 -6.52
N GLN A 42 7.79 1.59 -6.57
CA GLN A 42 9.06 0.90 -6.37
C GLN A 42 9.18 0.55 -4.87
N LEU A 43 9.56 -0.69 -4.54
CA LEU A 43 9.63 -1.15 -3.15
C LEU A 43 10.61 -0.30 -2.34
N ASP A 44 11.79 -0.02 -2.92
CA ASP A 44 12.81 0.86 -2.34
C ASP A 44 12.32 2.29 -2.07
N ASP A 45 11.26 2.76 -2.73
CA ASP A 45 10.76 4.12 -2.52
C ASP A 45 9.85 4.22 -1.30
N ILE A 46 9.40 3.10 -0.72
CA ILE A 46 8.53 3.08 0.45
C ILE A 46 9.38 3.38 1.69
N VAL A 47 9.03 4.45 2.42
CA VAL A 47 9.73 4.83 3.66
C VAL A 47 8.96 4.45 4.92
N SER A 48 7.64 4.33 4.83
CA SER A 48 6.81 3.90 5.95
C SER A 48 5.51 3.27 5.46
N VAL A 49 5.02 2.33 6.27
CA VAL A 49 3.68 1.77 6.18
C VAL A 49 3.13 1.74 7.60
N SER A 50 1.90 2.19 7.81
CA SER A 50 1.23 2.18 9.12
C SER A 50 -0.20 1.70 8.99
N CYS A 51 -0.65 0.88 9.95
CA CYS A 51 -2.03 0.41 10.05
C CYS A 51 -2.75 1.21 11.15
N LYS A 52 -3.91 1.79 10.81
CA LYS A 52 -4.80 2.49 11.74
C LYS A 52 -6.04 1.62 11.97
N ASN A 53 -5.95 0.73 12.95
CA ASN A 53 -6.98 -0.27 13.19
C ASN A 53 -8.34 0.33 13.60
N ASP A 54 -8.35 1.50 14.23
CA ASP A 54 -9.60 2.17 14.62
C ASP A 54 -10.38 2.70 13.40
N ASP A 55 -9.67 3.04 12.30
CA ASP A 55 -10.23 3.61 11.07
C ASP A 55 -10.35 2.56 9.94
N ASN A 56 -9.82 1.35 10.14
CA ASN A 56 -9.62 0.34 9.09
C ASN A 56 -8.79 0.82 7.90
N ASP A 57 -7.78 1.65 8.17
CA ASP A 57 -6.96 2.29 7.15
C ASP A 57 -5.52 1.78 7.17
N VAL A 58 -4.89 1.73 6.00
CA VAL A 58 -3.43 1.58 5.86
C VAL A 58 -2.87 2.80 5.13
N VAL A 59 -1.82 3.39 5.69
CA VAL A 59 -1.12 4.54 5.10
C VAL A 59 0.26 4.11 4.65
N MET A 60 0.64 4.48 3.43
CA MET A 60 1.95 4.23 2.83
C MET A 60 2.59 5.53 2.37
N THR A 61 3.81 5.81 2.82
CA THR A 61 4.55 7.03 2.48
C THR A 61 5.75 6.68 1.61
N LEU A 62 5.98 7.47 0.56
CA LEU A 62 7.15 7.34 -0.32
C LEU A 62 8.24 8.37 0.00
N LYS A 63 9.48 8.11 -0.44
CA LYS A 63 10.66 9.02 -0.28
C LYS A 63 10.43 10.44 -0.79
N ASN A 64 9.57 10.60 -1.80
CA ASN A 64 9.23 11.90 -2.39
C ASN A 64 8.12 12.65 -1.62
N GLY A 65 7.66 12.13 -0.48
CA GLY A 65 6.60 12.70 0.33
C GLY A 65 5.18 12.42 -0.18
N VAL A 66 5.02 11.59 -1.22
CA VAL A 66 3.69 11.14 -1.64
C VAL A 66 3.14 10.14 -0.62
N GLU A 67 1.92 10.38 -0.17
CA GLU A 67 1.18 9.50 0.71
C GLU A 67 0.01 8.85 -0.03
N TYR A 68 -0.11 7.54 0.17
CA TYR A 68 -1.26 6.75 -0.23
C TYR A 68 -2.01 6.30 1.02
N LEU A 69 -3.32 6.50 0.99
CA LEU A 69 -4.25 5.99 1.96
C LEU A 69 -5.03 4.85 1.31
N PHE A 70 -5.03 3.69 1.94
CA PHE A 70 -5.89 2.56 1.61
C PHE A 70 -6.98 2.54 2.68
N ASP A 71 -8.17 3.06 2.36
CA ASP A 71 -9.22 3.28 3.35
C ASP A 71 -10.40 2.34 3.28
N GLU A 72 -11.12 2.26 4.40
CA GLU A 72 -12.29 1.40 4.58
C GLU A 72 -11.99 -0.07 4.22
N LEU A 73 -10.84 -0.58 4.67
CA LEU A 73 -10.39 -1.93 4.35
C LEU A 73 -11.19 -2.97 5.13
N ASP A 74 -11.56 -4.06 4.46
CA ASP A 74 -12.22 -5.20 5.11
C ASP A 74 -11.26 -5.92 6.08
N GLU A 75 -10.00 -6.07 5.69
CA GLU A 75 -8.94 -6.70 6.50
C GLU A 75 -7.64 -5.85 6.47
N PRO A 76 -7.59 -4.69 7.16
CA PRO A 76 -6.46 -3.76 7.11
C PRO A 76 -5.14 -4.39 7.58
N ASP A 77 -5.20 -5.25 8.60
CA ASP A 77 -4.04 -5.99 9.12
C ASP A 77 -3.44 -6.95 8.07
N GLU A 78 -4.26 -7.58 7.24
CA GLU A 78 -3.78 -8.48 6.18
C GLU A 78 -3.07 -7.69 5.09
N VAL A 79 -3.67 -6.60 4.63
CA VAL A 79 -3.07 -5.68 3.64
C VAL A 79 -1.75 -5.12 4.15
N TYR A 80 -1.72 -4.63 5.39
CA TYR A 80 -0.51 -4.14 6.04
C TYR A 80 0.60 -5.19 6.05
N ARG A 81 0.30 -6.41 6.52
CA ARG A 81 1.28 -7.51 6.59
C ARG A 81 1.77 -7.93 5.21
N ALA A 82 0.90 -7.93 4.21
CA ALA A 82 1.27 -8.26 2.84
C ALA A 82 2.30 -7.26 2.29
N ILE A 83 2.06 -5.96 2.46
CA ILE A 83 2.98 -4.91 2.02
C ILE A 83 4.31 -5.01 2.78
N CYS A 84 4.28 -5.14 4.12
CA CYS A 84 5.51 -5.30 4.91
C CYS A 84 6.32 -6.52 4.48
N ARG A 85 5.67 -7.64 4.13
CA ARG A 85 6.34 -8.83 3.60
C ARG A 85 7.06 -8.53 2.29
N TYR A 86 6.45 -7.78 1.37
CA TYR A 86 7.09 -7.44 0.09
C TYR A 86 8.30 -6.52 0.25
N ILE A 87 8.23 -5.56 1.18
CA ILE A 87 9.37 -4.70 1.53
C ILE A 87 10.50 -5.53 2.13
N ALA A 88 10.20 -6.39 3.12
CA ALA A 88 11.21 -7.23 3.76
C ALA A 88 11.81 -8.28 2.81
N GLN A 89 11.05 -8.83 1.87
CA GLN A 89 11.61 -9.74 0.85
C GLN A 89 12.68 -9.06 -0.02
N ASP A 90 12.59 -7.74 -0.23
CA ASP A 90 13.63 -6.99 -0.95
C ASP A 90 14.89 -6.78 -0.10
N GLU A 91 14.75 -6.62 1.22
CA GLU A 91 15.88 -6.42 2.13
C GLU A 91 16.60 -7.72 2.52
N TYR A 92 15.94 -8.87 2.44
CA TYR A 92 16.44 -10.18 2.93
C TYR A 92 16.47 -11.30 1.87
N GLU A 93 16.33 -11.00 0.58
CA GLU A 93 16.70 -11.95 -0.48
C GLU A 93 18.24 -12.11 -0.47
N ASP A 94 18.71 -13.09 0.29
CA ASP A 94 20.08 -13.60 0.25
C ASP A 94 20.43 -13.99 -1.19
N PRO A 95 21.54 -13.49 -1.78
CA PRO A 95 21.94 -13.90 -3.12
C PRO A 95 22.40 -15.37 -3.06
N GLU A 96 21.61 -16.28 -3.65
CA GLU A 96 22.10 -17.62 -4.01
C GLU A 96 23.16 -17.56 -5.11
#